data_AF-A0A7V5NYD5-F1
#
_entry.id   AF-A0A7V5NYD5-F1
#
_cell.length_a   1.000
_cell.length_b   1.000
_cell.length_c   1.000
_cell.angle_alpha   90.00
_cell.angle_beta   90.00
_cell.angle_gamma   90.00
#
_symmetry.space_group_name_H-M   'P 1'
#
loop_
_entity.id
_entity.type
_entity.pdbx_description
1 polymer ?
#
loop_
_entity_poly.entity_id
_entity_poly.type
_entity_poly.pdbx_seq_one_letter_code
_entity_poly.pdbx_strand_id
1 'polypeptide(L)'
;VQAPVLSQFAYLVALLLFLVFDLHHLFLLGLGESFRLLPLGTLVLKRSLFEFLSLKGAVLFSLGLKVMAPALVILLLIQFALGIVSRFVPQINVMIVSFPLTIAVGLFFFGLTLELLGEILAPAYGRAVGLMPFIMKFFRG
;
A
#
# COMPACT_ATOMS: atom_id res chain seq x y z
N VAL A 1 5.59 -11.91 14.73
CA VAL A 1 4.55 -10.85 14.60
C VAL A 1 3.46 -11.40 13.72
N GLN A 2 2.22 -11.47 14.20
CA GLN A 2 1.10 -12.09 13.48
C GLN A 2 0.63 -11.11 12.39
N ALA A 3 1.05 -11.35 11.14
CA ALA A 3 0.57 -10.55 10.01
C ALA A 3 -0.88 -10.96 9.70
N PRO A 4 -1.81 -10.01 9.51
CA PRO A 4 -3.16 -10.31 9.06
C PRO A 4 -3.14 -11.12 7.75
N VAL A 5 -3.94 -12.19 7.67
CA VAL A 5 -3.95 -13.13 6.53
C VAL A 5 -4.15 -12.42 5.20
N LEU A 6 -5.08 -11.45 5.14
CA LEU A 6 -5.33 -10.67 3.92
C LEU A 6 -4.12 -9.81 3.50
N SER A 7 -3.38 -9.22 4.45
CA SER A 7 -2.18 -8.45 4.12
C SER A 7 -1.07 -9.33 3.55
N GLN A 8 -0.91 -10.54 4.10
CA GLN A 8 0.06 -11.50 3.59
C GLN A 8 -0.33 -11.97 2.20
N PHE A 9 -1.62 -12.22 1.96
CA PHE A 9 -2.13 -12.58 0.65
C PHE A 9 -1.87 -11.47 -0.39
N ALA A 10 -2.22 -10.22 -0.08
CA ALA A 10 -1.96 -9.08 -0.96
C ALA A 10 -0.47 -8.89 -1.25
N TYR A 11 0.40 -9.10 -0.25
CA TYR A 11 1.85 -9.06 -0.43
C TYR A 11 2.33 -10.14 -1.41
N LEU A 12 1.86 -11.38 -1.27
CA LEU A 12 2.22 -12.47 -2.20
C LEU A 12 1.76 -12.18 -3.62
N VAL A 13 0.55 -11.65 -3.80
CA VAL A 13 0.05 -11.22 -5.12
C VAL A 13 0.93 -10.12 -5.71
N ALA A 14 1.24 -9.09 -4.92
CA ALA A 14 2.12 -8.01 -5.36
C ALA A 14 3.53 -8.50 -5.74
N LEU A 15 4.08 -9.46 -4.99
CA LEU A 15 5.36 -10.10 -5.30
C LEU A 15 5.29 -10.88 -6.62
N LEU A 16 4.23 -11.65 -6.84
CA LEU A 16 4.02 -12.37 -8.10
C LEU A 16 3.92 -11.39 -9.28
N LEU A 17 3.15 -10.30 -9.14
CA LEU A 17 3.09 -9.25 -10.15
C LEU A 17 4.46 -8.61 -10.40
N PHE A 18 5.25 -8.38 -9.36
CA PHE A 18 6.62 -7.88 -9.46
C PHE A 18 7.54 -8.82 -10.29
N LEU A 19 7.36 -10.13 -10.15
CA LEU A 19 8.08 -11.12 -10.96
C LEU A 19 7.56 -11.15 -12.41
N VAL A 20 6.25 -11.21 -12.60
CA VAL A 20 5.59 -11.32 -13.92
C VAL A 20 5.88 -10.10 -14.81
N PHE A 21 5.99 -8.91 -14.23
CA PHE A 21 6.33 -7.69 -14.96
C PHE A 21 7.85 -7.45 -15.12
N ASP A 22 8.69 -8.44 -14.81
CA ASP A 22 10.16 -8.36 -14.89
C ASP A 22 10.79 -7.20 -14.10
N LEU A 23 10.07 -6.65 -13.13
CA LEU A 23 10.49 -5.47 -12.36
C LEU A 23 11.73 -5.74 -11.50
N HIS A 24 11.99 -7.02 -11.20
CA HIS A 24 13.21 -7.47 -10.54
C HIS A 24 14.48 -7.21 -11.37
N HIS A 25 14.42 -7.31 -12.70
CA HIS A 25 15.56 -6.97 -13.57
C HIS A 25 15.89 -5.48 -13.45
N LEU A 26 14.86 -4.62 -13.54
CA LEU A 26 15.02 -3.18 -13.37
C LEU A 26 15.57 -2.81 -11.99
N PHE A 27 15.09 -3.50 -10.94
CA PHE A 27 15.59 -3.33 -9.58
C PHE A 27 17.08 -3.67 -9.46
N LEU A 28 17.52 -4.81 -10.00
CA LEU A 28 18.93 -5.23 -9.98
C LEU A 28 19.83 -4.27 -10.78
N LEU A 29 19.36 -3.80 -11.94
CA LEU A 29 20.06 -2.78 -12.73
C LEU A 29 20.23 -1.47 -11.95
N GLY A 30 19.16 -1.01 -11.31
CA GLY A 30 19.20 0.19 -10.46
C GLY A 30 20.16 0.02 -9.27
N LEU A 31 20.22 -1.17 -8.67
CA LEU A 31 21.16 -1.49 -7.61
C LEU A 31 22.62 -1.44 -8.09
N GLY A 32 22.91 -1.99 -9.27
CA GLY A 32 24.24 -1.91 -9.88
C GLY A 32 24.67 -0.46 -10.16
N GLU A 33 23.77 0.35 -10.73
CA GLU A 33 24.04 1.78 -11.01
C GLU A 33 24.19 2.60 -9.72
N SER A 34 23.58 2.17 -8.62
CA SER A 34 23.74 2.79 -7.29
C SER A 34 25.21 2.88 -6.87
N PHE A 35 25.96 1.80 -7.05
CA PHE A 35 27.37 1.74 -6.65
C PHE A 35 28.29 2.56 -7.56
N ARG A 36 27.86 2.83 -8.81
CA ARG A 36 28.57 3.76 -9.71
C ARG A 36 28.34 5.21 -9.32
N LEU A 37 27.11 5.55 -8.93
CA LEU A 37 26.73 6.91 -8.57
C LEU A 37 27.16 7.29 -7.15
N LEU A 38 27.25 6.31 -6.25
CA LEU A 38 27.72 6.43 -4.86
C LEU A 38 28.82 5.41 -4.56
N PRO A 39 30.08 5.77 -4.84
CA PRO A 39 31.22 4.98 -4.40
C PRO A 39 31.20 4.77 -2.88
N LEU A 40 31.73 3.63 -2.45
CA LEU A 40 31.84 3.31 -1.03
C LEU A 40 32.65 4.39 -0.31
N GLY A 41 32.09 4.96 0.77
CA GLY A 41 32.74 6.00 1.57
C GLY A 41 32.38 7.45 1.21
N THR A 42 31.61 7.70 0.15
CA THR A 42 31.23 9.08 -0.26
C THR A 42 29.79 9.47 0.12
N LEU A 43 29.18 8.76 1.07
CA LEU A 43 27.78 8.98 1.46
C LEU A 43 27.63 10.29 2.26
N VAL A 44 26.94 11.27 1.69
CA VAL A 44 26.54 12.50 2.38
C VAL A 44 25.01 12.55 2.47
N LEU A 45 24.47 12.46 3.68
CA LEU A 45 23.02 12.60 3.91
C LEU A 45 22.62 14.07 3.84
N LYS A 46 21.98 14.48 2.74
CA LYS A 46 21.43 15.84 2.58
C LYS A 46 20.02 15.93 3.19
N ARG A 47 19.69 17.08 3.78
CA ARG A 47 18.33 17.39 4.30
C ARG A 47 17.25 17.26 3.22
N SER A 48 17.59 17.57 1.97
CA SER A 48 16.71 17.45 0.81
C SER A 48 16.28 16.00 0.51
N LEU A 49 17.07 14.99 0.93
CA LEU A 49 16.63 13.60 0.87
C LEU A 49 15.45 13.34 1.82
N PHE A 50 15.52 13.85 3.05
CA PHE A 50 14.45 13.69 4.02
C PHE A 50 13.16 14.37 3.55
N GLU A 51 13.26 15.56 2.98
CA GLU A 51 12.11 16.28 2.38
C GLU A 51 11.53 15.50 1.19
N PHE A 52 12.38 14.94 0.34
CA PHE A 52 11.93 14.10 -0.77
C PHE A 52 11.20 12.83 -0.27
N LEU A 53 11.78 12.12 0.71
CA LEU A 53 11.20 10.90 1.26
C LEU A 53 9.87 11.17 1.99
N SER A 54 9.77 12.27 2.74
CA SER A 54 8.53 12.63 3.43
C SER A 54 7.41 12.96 2.44
N LEU A 55 7.71 13.72 1.39
CA LEU A 55 6.75 14.01 0.30
C LEU A 55 6.30 12.73 -0.40
N LYS A 56 7.23 11.82 -0.74
CA LYS A 56 6.87 10.54 -1.37
C LYS A 56 6.08 9.62 -0.44
N GLY A 57 6.43 9.58 0.84
CA GLY A 57 5.68 8.85 1.86
C GLY A 57 4.24 9.34 1.99
N ALA A 58 4.03 10.66 2.00
CA ALA A 58 2.69 11.26 2.03
C ALA A 58 1.86 10.88 0.79
N VAL A 59 2.48 10.84 -0.40
CA VAL A 59 1.81 10.39 -1.63
C VAL A 59 1.37 8.93 -1.51
N LEU A 60 2.26 8.03 -1.06
CA LEU A 60 1.93 6.61 -0.88
C LEU A 60 0.81 6.40 0.14
N PHE A 61 0.86 7.10 1.27
CA PHE A 61 -0.19 7.06 2.29
C PHE A 61 -1.53 7.56 1.73
N SER A 62 -1.52 8.69 1.02
CA SER A 62 -2.74 9.25 0.41
C SER A 62 -3.33 8.32 -0.64
N LEU A 63 -2.50 7.61 -1.40
CA LEU A 63 -2.95 6.65 -2.41
C LEU A 63 -3.63 5.46 -1.74
N GLY A 64 -2.98 4.85 -0.74
CA GLY A 64 -3.56 3.75 0.03
C GLY A 64 -4.88 4.14 0.71
N LEU A 65 -4.92 5.35 1.28
CA LEU A 65 -6.15 5.87 1.90
C LEU A 65 -7.25 6.08 0.86
N LYS A 66 -6.95 6.61 -0.33
CA LYS A 66 -7.95 6.80 -1.40
C LYS A 66 -8.50 5.47 -1.91
N VAL A 67 -7.66 4.45 -2.05
CA VAL A 67 -8.08 3.10 -2.47
C VAL A 67 -9.02 2.47 -1.43
N MET A 68 -8.70 2.62 -0.14
CA MET A 68 -9.51 2.04 0.95
C MET A 68 -10.66 2.92 1.43
N ALA A 69 -10.67 4.22 1.09
CA ALA A 69 -11.68 5.19 1.51
C ALA A 69 -13.13 4.70 1.30
N PRO A 70 -13.54 4.18 0.14
CA PRO A 70 -14.92 3.72 -0.05
C PRO A 70 -15.27 2.57 0.91
N ALA A 71 -14.37 1.61 1.10
CA ALA A 71 -14.56 0.50 2.02
C ALA A 71 -14.69 0.99 3.47
N LEU A 72 -13.81 1.91 3.89
CA LEU A 72 -13.83 2.48 5.24
C LEU A 72 -15.13 3.24 5.52
N VAL A 73 -15.60 4.06 4.56
CA VAL A 73 -16.86 4.81 4.70
C VAL A 73 -18.04 3.86 4.85
N ILE A 74 -18.12 2.83 4.00
CA ILE A 74 -19.24 1.87 4.03
C ILE A 74 -19.22 1.06 5.34
N LEU A 75 -18.07 0.56 5.76
CA LEU A 75 -17.93 -0.15 7.03
C LEU A 75 -18.32 0.76 8.21
N LEU A 76 -17.89 2.03 8.21
CA LEU A 76 -18.26 2.98 9.25
C LEU A 76 -19.77 3.22 9.30
N LEU A 77 -20.41 3.39 8.14
CA LEU A 77 -21.87 3.55 8.04
C LEU A 77 -22.62 2.31 8.53
N ILE A 78 -22.13 1.11 8.21
CA ILE A 78 -22.69 -0.15 8.70
C ILE A 78 -22.62 -0.21 10.22
N GLN A 79 -21.46 0.08 10.81
CA GLN A 79 -21.30 0.06 12.26
C GLN A 79 -22.19 1.10 12.93
N PHE A 80 -22.35 2.28 12.33
CA PHE A 80 -23.27 3.31 12.81
C PHE A 80 -24.73 2.85 12.76
N ALA A 81 -25.17 2.30 11.62
CA ALA A 81 -26.53 1.78 11.45
C ALA A 81 -26.83 0.65 12.44
N LEU A 82 -25.91 -0.31 12.60
CA LEU A 82 -26.04 -1.40 13.56
C LEU A 82 -26.07 -0.90 15.01
N GLY A 83 -25.27 0.13 15.33
CA GLY A 83 -25.32 0.81 16.62
C GLY A 83 -26.70 1.43 16.90
N ILE A 84 -27.34 2.03 15.90
CA ILE A 84 -28.71 2.53 16.02
C ILE A 84 -29.69 1.37 16.23
N VAL A 85 -29.62 0.31 15.41
CA VAL A 85 -30.49 -0.87 15.51
C VAL A 85 -30.41 -1.50 16.90
N SER A 86 -29.22 -1.52 17.52
CA SER A 86 -29.05 -2.04 18.89
C SER A 86 -29.93 -1.35 19.94
N ARG A 87 -30.26 -0.07 19.73
CA ARG A 87 -31.13 0.71 20.63
C ARG A 87 -32.62 0.45 20.38
N PHE A 88 -33.00 0.20 19.12
CA PHE A 88 -34.40 -0.02 18.74
C PHE A 88 -34.84 -1.47 18.89
N VAL A 89 -33.94 -2.43 18.68
CA VAL A 89 -34.21 -3.86 18.77
C VAL A 89 -33.22 -4.53 19.73
N PRO A 90 -33.33 -4.30 21.05
CA PRO A 90 -32.33 -4.73 22.04
C PRO A 90 -32.24 -6.25 22.21
N GLN A 91 -33.25 -6.98 21.74
CA GLN A 91 -33.29 -8.45 21.74
C GLN A 91 -32.40 -9.08 20.66
N ILE A 92 -31.99 -8.33 19.63
CA ILE A 92 -31.04 -8.83 18.62
C ILE A 92 -29.62 -8.63 19.13
N ASN A 93 -28.84 -9.70 19.15
CA ASN A 93 -27.40 -9.60 19.35
C ASN A 93 -26.75 -9.03 18.08
N VAL A 94 -26.56 -7.71 18.06
CA VAL A 94 -25.98 -6.97 16.94
C VAL A 94 -24.57 -7.45 16.57
N MET A 95 -23.82 -8.00 17.52
CA MET A 95 -22.50 -8.57 17.27
C MET A 95 -22.55 -9.79 16.34
N ILE A 96 -23.62 -10.59 16.41
CA ILE A 96 -23.80 -11.76 15.52
C ILE A 96 -24.01 -11.32 14.07
N VAL A 97 -24.63 -10.15 13.85
CA VAL A 97 -24.90 -9.61 12.51
C VAL A 97 -23.72 -8.78 11.99
N SER A 98 -23.03 -8.06 12.87
CA SER A 98 -21.92 -7.17 12.48
C SER A 98 -20.73 -7.93 11.90
N PHE A 99 -20.39 -9.10 12.45
CA PHE A 99 -19.24 -9.88 11.97
C PHE A 99 -19.41 -10.38 10.53
N PRO A 100 -20.48 -11.13 10.16
CA PRO A 100 -20.69 -11.56 8.78
C PRO A 100 -20.74 -10.40 7.81
N LEU A 101 -21.37 -9.29 8.20
CA LEU A 101 -21.52 -8.12 7.34
C LEU A 101 -20.17 -7.41 7.11
N THR A 102 -19.37 -7.24 8.16
CA THR A 102 -18.02 -6.68 8.07
C THR A 102 -17.10 -7.55 7.23
N ILE A 103 -17.17 -8.87 7.38
CA ILE A 103 -16.38 -9.82 6.59
C ILE A 103 -16.79 -9.77 5.11
N ALA A 104 -18.10 -9.81 4.82
CA ALA A 104 -18.61 -9.80 3.44
C ALA A 104 -18.19 -8.51 2.70
N VAL A 105 -18.38 -7.35 3.34
CA VAL A 105 -17.99 -6.05 2.76
C VAL A 105 -16.47 -5.96 2.64
N GLY A 106 -15.73 -6.38 3.67
CA GLY A 106 -14.26 -6.39 3.64
C GLY A 106 -13.69 -7.23 2.51
N LEU A 107 -14.22 -8.45 2.31
CA LEU A 107 -13.80 -9.34 1.22
C LEU A 107 -14.22 -8.81 -0.15
N PHE A 108 -15.41 -8.21 -0.27
CA PHE A 108 -15.86 -7.59 -1.51
C PHE A 108 -14.89 -6.48 -1.96
N PHE A 109 -14.57 -5.54 -1.06
CA PHE A 109 -13.62 -4.46 -1.37
C PHE A 109 -12.20 -4.95 -1.57
N PHE A 110 -11.80 -6.00 -0.86
CA PHE A 110 -10.51 -6.65 -1.07
C PHE A 110 -10.39 -7.23 -2.49
N GLY A 111 -11.42 -7.94 -2.95
CA GLY A 111 -11.48 -8.47 -4.32
C GLY A 111 -11.36 -7.38 -5.37
N LEU A 112 -12.12 -6.28 -5.22
CA LEU A 112 -12.01 -5.11 -6.10
C LEU A 112 -10.59 -4.54 -6.10
N THR A 113 -9.98 -4.42 -4.92
CA THR A 113 -8.62 -3.88 -4.78
C THR A 113 -7.60 -4.75 -5.51
N LEU A 114 -7.75 -6.08 -5.47
CA LEU A 114 -6.86 -7.01 -6.18
C LEU A 114 -6.95 -6.86 -7.70
N GLU A 115 -8.14 -6.61 -8.23
CA GLU A 115 -8.34 -6.37 -9.67
C GLU A 115 -7.67 -5.05 -10.12
N LEU A 116 -7.85 -3.99 -9.33
CA LEU A 116 -7.18 -2.71 -9.51
C LEU A 116 -5.65 -2.77 -9.30
N LEU A 117 -5.15 -3.79 -8.58
CA LEU A 117 -3.77 -3.87 -8.15
C LEU A 117 -2.79 -3.95 -9.33
N GLY A 118 -3.12 -4.70 -10.38
CA GLY A 118 -2.27 -4.82 -11.57
C GLY A 118 -2.09 -3.48 -12.30
N GLU A 119 -3.19 -2.75 -12.49
CA GLU A 119 -3.19 -1.44 -13.15
C GLU A 119 -2.48 -0.36 -12.33
N ILE A 120 -2.59 -0.42 -11.00
CA ILE A 120 -1.93 0.55 -10.11
C ILE A 120 -0.44 0.23 -9.99
N LEU A 121 -0.08 -1.04 -9.81
CA LEU A 121 1.30 -1.45 -9.48
C LEU A 121 2.23 -1.35 -10.69
N ALA A 122 1.82 -1.77 -11.88
CA ALA A 122 2.69 -1.73 -13.07
C ALA A 122 3.32 -0.33 -13.32
N PRO A 123 2.55 0.76 -13.41
CA PRO A 123 3.12 2.10 -13.56
C PRO A 123 3.75 2.65 -12.28
N ALA A 124 3.34 2.20 -11.09
CA ALA A 124 3.94 2.63 -9.83
C ALA A 124 5.36 2.07 -9.65
N TYR A 125 5.59 0.80 -9.98
CA TYR A 125 6.91 0.18 -9.90
C TYR A 125 7.87 0.74 -10.95
N GLY A 126 7.43 0.96 -12.19
CA GLY A 126 8.25 1.62 -13.22
C GLY A 126 8.71 3.01 -12.78
N ARG A 127 7.81 3.80 -12.17
CA ARG A 127 8.16 5.08 -11.55
C ARG A 127 9.13 4.92 -10.39
N ALA A 128 8.90 3.96 -9.48
CA ALA A 128 9.75 3.74 -8.31
C ALA A 128 11.21 3.41 -8.69
N VAL A 129 11.42 2.54 -9.69
CA VAL A 129 12.77 2.23 -10.17
C VAL A 129 13.39 3.43 -10.90
N GLY A 130 12.61 4.16 -11.69
CA GLY A 130 13.07 5.40 -12.34
C GLY A 130 13.48 6.52 -11.37
N LEU A 131 13.03 6.46 -10.10
CA LEU A 131 13.46 7.40 -9.06
C LEU A 131 14.82 7.04 -8.45
N MET A 132 15.35 5.84 -8.65
CA MET A 132 16.64 5.42 -8.08
C MET A 132 17.80 6.35 -8.48
N PRO A 133 18.02 6.69 -9.78
CA PRO A 133 19.07 7.63 -10.16
C PRO A 133 18.86 9.03 -9.57
N PHE A 134 17.60 9.45 -9.38
CA PHE A 134 17.27 10.75 -8.80
C PHE A 134 17.58 10.79 -7.29
N ILE A 135 17.26 9.71 -6.56
CA ILE A 135 17.56 9.56 -5.14
C ILE A 135 19.08 9.61 -4.91
N MET A 136 19.86 8.97 -5.78
CA MET A 136 21.32 8.95 -5.68
C MET A 136 21.97 10.34 -5.81
N LYS A 137 21.35 11.25 -6.57
CA LYS A 137 21.84 12.64 -6.66
C LYS A 137 21.81 13.37 -5.32
N PHE A 138 20.92 12.99 -4.40
CA PHE A 138 20.88 13.60 -3.06
C PHE A 138 22.02 13.17 -2.16
N PHE A 139 22.69 12.05 -2.47
CA PHE A 139 23.82 11.58 -1.68
C PHE A 139 25.18 11.98 -2.26
N ARG A 140 25.21 12.44 -3.51
CA ARG A 140 26.42 12.94 -4.17
C ARG A 140 26.70 14.35 -3.66
N GLY A 141 27.90 14.58 -3.12
CA GLY A 141 28.41 15.87 -2.66
C GLY A 141 28.18 16.97 -3.70
#